data_AF-A0A2V9FKU2-F1
#
_entry.id   AF-A0A2V9FKU2-F1
#
_cell.length_a   1.000
_cell.length_b   1.000
_cell.length_c   1.000
_cell.angle_alpha   90.00
_cell.angle_beta   90.00
_cell.angle_gamma   90.00
#
_symmetry.space_group_name_H-M   'P 1'
#
loop_
_entity.id
_entity.type
_entity.pdbx_description
1 polymer ?
#
loop_
_entity_poly.entity_id
_entity_poly.type
_entity_poly.pdbx_seq_one_letter_code
_entity_poly.pdbx_strand_id
1 'polypeptide(L)'
;MSSTKNPGRFAGFLYVLMSILGFFAMAYVPSKLIVHGNATATANNISASETLFRLGIAGELIGQAGFIFVALALYDLLKGVSRRHGSLMVTLI
;
A
#
# COMPACT_ATOMS: atom_id res chain seq x y z
N MET A 1 21.05 -13.62 -19.58
CA MET A 1 20.52 -12.29 -19.18
C MET A 1 19.72 -11.73 -20.35
N SER A 2 18.39 -11.81 -20.29
CA SER A 2 17.52 -11.20 -21.31
C SER A 2 17.33 -9.72 -20.95
N SER A 3 17.79 -8.85 -21.85
CA SER A 3 17.94 -7.40 -21.70
C SER A 3 16.62 -6.60 -21.80
N THR A 4 15.45 -7.23 -21.61
CA THR A 4 14.15 -6.56 -21.89
C THR A 4 13.28 -6.33 -20.64
N LYS A 5 13.67 -6.82 -19.47
CA LYS A 5 12.95 -6.59 -18.20
C LYS A 5 13.92 -6.05 -17.17
N ASN A 6 13.78 -4.78 -16.79
CA ASN A 6 14.54 -4.20 -15.67
C ASN A 6 13.75 -4.48 -14.38
N PRO A 7 14.11 -5.53 -13.61
CA PRO A 7 13.35 -5.92 -12.42
C PRO A 7 13.33 -4.83 -11.35
N GLY A 8 14.36 -3.98 -11.28
CA GLY A 8 14.41 -2.85 -10.36
C GLY A 8 13.36 -1.78 -10.66
N ARG A 9 13.16 -1.44 -11.95
CA ARG A 9 12.10 -0.50 -12.35
C ARG A 9 10.71 -1.05 -12.06
N PHE A 10 10.51 -2.36 -12.25
CA PHE A 10 9.23 -3.01 -11.94
C PHE A 10 8.94 -3.03 -10.44
N ALA A 11 9.92 -3.42 -9.61
CA ALA A 11 9.77 -3.41 -8.15
C ALA A 11 9.52 -1.98 -7.62
N GLY A 12 10.26 -0.98 -8.12
CA GLY A 12 10.04 0.41 -7.75
C GLY A 12 8.67 0.94 -8.19
N PHE A 13 8.22 0.59 -9.39
CA PHE A 13 6.88 0.96 -9.86
C PHE A 13 5.77 0.33 -9.01
N LEU A 14 5.87 -0.96 -8.70
CA LEU A 14 4.94 -1.65 -7.80
C LEU A 14 4.91 -0.99 -6.43
N TYR A 15 6.06 -0.65 -5.86
CA TYR A 15 6.17 0.02 -4.57
C TYR A 15 5.43 1.36 -4.56
N VAL A 16 5.71 2.21 -5.56
CA VAL A 16 5.08 3.54 -5.68
C VAL A 16 3.58 3.41 -5.89
N LEU A 17 3.17 2.49 -6.76
CA LEU A 17 1.75 2.22 -6.98
C LEU A 17 1.09 1.87 -5.66
N MET A 18 1.51 0.82 -4.97
CA MET A 18 0.91 0.38 -3.69
C MET A 18 0.94 1.45 -2.60
N SER A 19 1.97 2.30 -2.58
CA SER A 19 2.05 3.43 -1.63
C SER A 19 0.94 4.46 -1.87
N ILE A 20 0.54 4.70 -3.12
CA ILE A 20 -0.58 5.62 -3.45
C ILE A 20 -1.90 5.06 -2.91
N LEU A 21 -2.11 3.75 -3.00
CA LEU A 21 -3.31 3.08 -2.48
C LEU A 21 -3.35 3.21 -0.95
N GLY A 22 -2.23 2.96 -0.29
CA GLY A 22 -2.10 3.12 1.15
C GLY A 22 -2.37 4.55 1.59
N PHE A 23 -1.81 5.55 0.88
CA PHE A 23 -2.09 6.96 1.16
C PHE A 23 -3.57 7.31 0.97
N PHE A 24 -4.21 6.81 -0.10
CA PHE A 24 -5.63 7.03 -0.31
C PHE A 24 -6.47 6.46 0.85
N ALA A 25 -6.18 5.23 1.26
CA ALA A 25 -6.95 4.55 2.30
C ALA A 25 -6.68 5.10 3.72
N MET A 26 -5.44 5.47 4.06
CA MET A 26 -5.07 5.95 5.41
C MET A 26 -5.11 7.47 5.60
N ALA A 27 -4.84 8.27 4.57
CA ALA A 27 -4.82 9.73 4.70
C ALA A 27 -6.07 10.36 4.11
N TYR A 28 -6.37 10.07 2.84
CA TYR A 28 -7.44 10.76 2.12
C TYR A 28 -8.83 10.40 2.66
N VAL A 29 -9.14 9.10 2.79
CA VAL A 29 -10.45 8.65 3.27
C VAL A 29 -10.73 9.13 4.70
N PRO A 30 -9.81 8.95 5.68
CA PRO A 30 -10.01 9.44 7.04
C PRO A 30 -10.12 10.96 7.12
N SER A 31 -9.37 11.71 6.31
CA SER A 31 -9.45 13.18 6.26
C SER A 31 -10.84 13.69 5.84
N LYS A 32 -11.60 12.90 5.07
CA LYS A 32 -12.96 13.25 4.64
C LYS A 32 -14.05 12.74 5.58
N LEU A 33 -13.82 11.64 6.28
CA LEU A 33 -14.84 10.96 7.08
C LEU A 33 -14.73 11.28 8.58
N ILE A 34 -13.53 11.40 9.12
CA ILE A 34 -13.29 11.48 10.57
C ILE A 34 -13.31 12.94 11.05
N VAL A 35 -14.19 13.21 12.00
CA VAL A 35 -14.22 14.46 12.77
C VAL A 35 -13.73 14.18 14.18
N HIS A 36 -12.51 14.60 14.48
CA HIS A 36 -11.89 14.40 15.79
C HIS A 36 -12.75 15.04 16.90
N GLY A 37 -13.07 14.28 17.94
CA GLY A 37 -13.91 14.74 19.05
C GLY A 37 -15.42 14.73 18.79
N ASN A 38 -15.89 14.32 17.60
CA ASN A 38 -17.32 14.23 17.28
C ASN A 38 -17.67 12.92 16.55
N ALA A 39 -18.04 11.91 17.33
CA ALA A 39 -18.42 10.60 16.81
C ALA A 39 -19.72 10.65 15.98
N THR A 40 -20.70 11.46 16.37
CA THR A 40 -21.96 11.62 15.64
C THR A 40 -21.73 12.22 14.25
N ALA A 41 -20.90 13.26 14.16
CA ALA A 41 -20.53 13.85 12.86
C ALA A 41 -19.77 12.86 11.97
N THR A 42 -18.88 12.05 12.56
CA THR A 42 -18.16 11.00 11.83
C THR A 42 -19.13 9.95 11.27
N ALA A 43 -20.08 9.46 12.08
CA ALA A 43 -21.10 8.50 11.64
C ALA A 43 -21.98 9.07 10.51
N ASN A 44 -22.37 10.34 10.62
CA ASN A 44 -23.12 11.03 9.57
C ASN A 44 -22.32 11.11 8.27
N ASN A 45 -21.03 11.49 8.32
CA ASN A 45 -20.17 11.53 7.14
C ASN A 45 -20.01 10.16 6.48
N ILE A 46 -19.87 9.09 7.28
CA ILE A 46 -19.79 7.71 6.78
C ILE A 46 -21.09 7.32 6.09
N SER A 47 -22.26 7.59 6.69
CA SER A 47 -23.55 7.31 6.07
C SER A 47 -23.80 8.10 4.79
N ALA A 48 -23.34 9.36 4.74
CA ALA A 48 -23.48 10.22 3.58
C ALA A 48 -22.50 9.85 2.44
N SER A 49 -21.37 9.22 2.78
CA SER A 49 -20.30 8.88 1.83
C SER A 49 -19.91 7.39 1.93
N GLU A 50 -20.91 6.50 1.92
CA GLU A 50 -20.70 5.07 2.10
C GLU A 50 -19.76 4.47 1.05
N THR A 51 -19.88 4.89 -0.22
CA THR A 51 -19.00 4.46 -1.29
C THR A 51 -17.54 4.81 -1.01
N LEU A 52 -17.27 6.00 -0.47
CA LEU A 52 -15.91 6.42 -0.11
C LEU A 52 -15.34 5.55 1.01
N PHE A 53 -16.17 5.24 2.01
CA PHE A 53 -15.78 4.36 3.11
C PHE A 53 -15.48 2.94 2.61
N ARG A 54 -16.35 2.36 1.78
CA ARG A 54 -16.15 1.03 1.17
C ARG A 54 -14.91 1.00 0.26
N LEU A 55 -14.66 2.05 -0.52
CA LEU A 55 -13.45 2.17 -1.35
C LEU A 55 -12.19 2.33 -0.51
N GLY A 56 -12.26 3.01 0.64
CA GLY A 56 -11.16 3.07 1.60
C GLY A 56 -10.77 1.70 2.12
N ILE A 57 -11.75 0.90 2.54
CA ILE A 57 -11.52 -0.49 3.00
C ILE A 57 -10.94 -1.35 1.88
N ALA A 58 -11.54 -1.30 0.69
CA ALA A 58 -11.03 -2.06 -0.46
C ALA A 58 -9.61 -1.62 -0.84
N GLY A 59 -9.33 -0.32 -0.79
CA GLY A 59 -8.01 0.25 -1.06
C GLY A 59 -6.95 -0.21 -0.07
N GLU A 60 -7.30 -0.27 1.23
CA GLU A 60 -6.42 -0.84 2.26
C GLU A 60 -6.11 -2.32 1.99
N LEU A 61 -7.14 -3.13 1.74
CA LEU A 61 -6.96 -4.56 1.49
C LEU A 61 -6.12 -4.83 0.24
N ILE A 62 -6.37 -4.11 -0.85
CA ILE A 62 -5.60 -4.21 -2.09
C ILE A 62 -4.16 -3.71 -1.85
N GLY A 63 -3.99 -2.62 -1.09
CA GLY A 63 -2.69 -2.07 -0.74
C GLY A 63 -1.84 -3.08 0.05
N GLN A 64 -2.40 -3.69 1.09
CA GLN A 64 -1.73 -4.73 1.89
C GLN A 64 -1.40 -5.98 1.08
N ALA A 65 -2.37 -6.51 0.31
CA ALA A 65 -2.12 -7.65 -0.57
C ALA A 65 -1.03 -7.32 -1.60
N GLY A 66 -1.08 -6.13 -2.17
CA GLY A 66 -0.09 -5.58 -3.08
C GLY A 66 1.31 -5.47 -2.46
N PHE A 67 1.40 -5.05 -1.20
CA PHE A 67 2.67 -4.90 -0.49
C PHE A 67 3.41 -6.23 -0.31
N ILE A 68 2.70 -7.36 -0.25
CA ILE A 68 3.31 -8.70 -0.27
C ILE A 68 4.08 -8.91 -1.58
N PHE A 69 3.48 -8.54 -2.73
CA PHE A 69 4.15 -8.63 -4.02
C PHE A 69 5.34 -7.67 -4.13
N VAL A 70 5.23 -6.48 -3.54
CA VAL A 70 6.33 -5.52 -3.43
C VAL A 70 7.50 -6.12 -2.64
N ALA A 71 7.23 -6.74 -1.48
CA ALA A 71 8.24 -7.38 -0.65
C ALA A 71 8.95 -8.51 -1.41
N LEU A 72 8.20 -9.35 -2.13
CA LEU A 72 8.78 -10.42 -2.97
C LEU A 72 9.63 -9.85 -4.11
N ALA A 73 9.15 -8.82 -4.80
CA ALA A 73 9.88 -8.18 -5.89
C ALA A 73 11.19 -7.53 -5.40
N LEU A 74 11.17 -6.90 -4.22
CA LEU A 74 12.35 -6.32 -3.60
C LEU A 74 13.31 -7.40 -3.08
N TYR A 75 12.82 -8.49 -2.50
CA TYR A 75 13.65 -9.65 -2.14
C TYR A 75 14.38 -10.20 -3.36
N ASP A 76 13.67 -10.38 -4.47
CA ASP A 76 14.24 -10.88 -5.72
C ASP A 76 15.29 -9.94 -6.32
N LEU A 77 15.17 -8.63 -6.06
CA LEU A 77 16.17 -7.65 -6.43
C LEU A 77 17.41 -7.71 -5.50
N LEU A 78 17.19 -7.78 -4.18
CA LEU A 78 18.26 -7.73 -3.19
C LEU A 78 19.04 -9.05 -3.07
N LYS A 79 18.40 -10.21 -3.34
CA LYS A 79 19.06 -11.52 -3.25
C LYS A 79 20.28 -11.64 -4.17
N GLY A 80 20.30 -10.88 -5.28
CA GLY A 80 21.42 -10.84 -6.21
C GLY A 80 22.67 -10.15 -5.65
N VAL A 81 22.51 -9.26 -4.67
CA VAL A 81 23.62 -8.63 -3.94
C VAL A 81 23.95 -9.45 -2.70
N SER A 82 22.93 -9.77 -1.89
CA SER A 82 23.09 -10.62 -0.71
C SER A 82 21.75 -11.10 -0.17
N ARG A 83 21.67 -12.41 0.05
CA ARG A 83 20.46 -13.06 0.55
C ARG A 83 20.05 -12.60 1.96
N ARG A 84 21.03 -12.22 2.79
CA ARG A 84 20.80 -11.72 4.16
C ARG A 84 20.09 -10.37 4.15
N HIS A 85 20.53 -9.41 3.34
CA HIS A 85 19.88 -8.09 3.26
C HIS A 85 18.46 -8.20 2.67
N GLY A 86 18.25 -9.07 1.66
CA GLY A 86 16.91 -9.35 1.14
C GLY A 86 15.98 -9.92 2.22
N SER A 87 16.45 -10.88 3.01
CA SER A 87 15.63 -11.50 4.07
C SER A 87 15.30 -10.50 5.20
N LEU A 88 16.28 -9.68 5.60
CA LEU A 88 16.07 -8.62 6.59
C LEU A 88 15.02 -7.60 6.09
N MET A 89 15.10 -7.21 4.82
CA MET A 89 14.15 -6.27 4.22
C MET A 89 12.71 -6.81 4.23
N VAL A 90 12.50 -8.09 3.88
CA VAL A 90 11.17 -8.74 3.97
C VAL A 90 10.67 -8.87 5.41
N THR A 91 11.59 -8.99 6.38
CA THR A 91 11.21 -9.10 7.81
C THR A 91 10.80 -7.76 8.41
N LEU A 92 11.34 -6.66 7.89
CA LEU A 92 11.11 -5.31 8.41
C LEU A 92 9.90 -4.60 7.79
N ILE A 93 9.39 -5.12 6.68
CA ILE A 93 8.31 -4.50 5.88
C ILE A 93 6.95 -5.12 6.22
#